data_AF-X0TI73-F1
#
_entry.id   AF-X0TI73-F1
#
_cell.length_a   1.000
_cell.length_b   1.000
_cell.length_c   1.000
_cell.angle_alpha   90.00
_cell.angle_beta   90.00
_cell.angle_gamma   90.00
#
_symmetry.space_group_name_H-M   'P 1'
#
loop_
_entity.id
_entity.type
_entity.pdbx_description
1 polymer ?
#
loop_
_entity_poly.entity_id
_entity_poly.type
_entity_poly.pdbx_seq_one_letter_code
_entity_poly.pdbx_strand_id
1 'polypeptide(L)'
;TCHAAIISRELGIPCVIGTEDATKRIANEQPITVSCAQGETGYVYEGLLEFEIDTLDLDTIPPTKTKIMMNVGMPENAFKDGQIPNDGVGLAREEFIINSHIGIHPLALIHYNELTKSNDPAVKEIVKRIDEMTAAHPGDKKQFFINKLARGIGRIAAGFYPNDVIVRLSDFKTNEYANLVGGHLYEPVESNPMIGWRGASRYYDKRFKEAFGLECAAILKARNEMGLTNIKVMVPFCRTPEEGKKVINTMREFGLIQGDNNLEIYVMCEIPSNV
;
A
#
# COMPACT_ATOMS: atom_id res chain seq x y z
N THR A 1 -6.51 15.03 -20.87
CA THR A 1 -5.10 15.09 -21.33
C THR A 1 -4.88 16.41 -22.03
N CYS A 2 -3.93 17.23 -21.54
CA CYS A 2 -3.63 18.56 -22.09
C CYS A 2 -2.49 18.45 -23.11
N HIS A 3 -2.60 19.15 -24.24
CA HIS A 3 -1.57 19.20 -25.28
C HIS A 3 -0.20 19.65 -24.73
N ALA A 4 -0.18 20.68 -23.88
CA ALA A 4 1.06 21.19 -23.28
C ALA A 4 1.77 20.13 -22.43
N ALA A 5 1.02 19.36 -21.63
CA ALA A 5 1.61 18.32 -20.78
C ALA A 5 2.23 17.17 -21.58
N ILE A 6 1.69 16.86 -22.76
CA ILE A 6 2.24 15.81 -23.64
C ILE A 6 3.59 16.28 -24.20
N ILE A 7 3.63 17.49 -24.78
CA ILE A 7 4.84 18.05 -25.37
C ILE A 7 5.94 18.25 -24.31
N SER A 8 5.59 18.79 -23.14
CA SER A 8 6.58 18.99 -22.07
C SER A 8 7.20 17.69 -21.59
N ARG A 9 6.44 16.58 -21.59
CA ARG A 9 6.97 15.26 -21.24
C ARG A 9 7.97 14.74 -22.27
N GLU A 10 7.72 14.93 -23.56
CA GLU A 10 8.65 14.55 -24.63
C GLU A 10 9.94 15.37 -24.59
N LEU A 11 9.86 16.62 -24.17
CA LEU A 11 10.99 17.54 -24.08
C LEU A 11 11.72 17.49 -22.72
N GLY A 12 11.23 16.72 -21.74
CA GLY A 12 11.83 16.61 -20.42
C GLY A 12 11.80 17.90 -19.58
N ILE A 13 10.88 18.82 -19.88
CA ILE A 13 10.77 20.12 -19.19
C ILE A 13 9.65 20.11 -18.13
N PRO A 14 9.87 20.67 -16.93
CA PRO A 14 8.83 20.83 -15.92
C PRO A 14 7.59 21.55 -16.47
N CYS A 15 6.41 21.03 -16.14
CA CYS A 15 5.14 21.56 -16.64
C CYS A 15 4.07 21.50 -15.55
N VAL A 16 3.50 22.66 -15.23
CA VAL A 16 2.36 22.77 -14.30
C VAL A 16 1.15 23.20 -15.11
N ILE A 17 0.08 22.42 -15.03
CA ILE A 17 -1.18 22.65 -15.72
C ILE A 17 -2.32 22.79 -14.71
N GLY A 18 -3.44 23.37 -15.13
CA GLY A 18 -4.62 23.49 -14.27
C GLY A 18 -4.44 24.47 -13.12
N THR A 19 -3.62 25.51 -13.30
CA THR A 19 -3.32 26.53 -12.29
C THR A 19 -4.49 27.45 -11.93
N GLU A 20 -5.61 27.37 -12.66
CA GLU A 20 -6.85 28.17 -12.55
C GLU A 20 -6.70 29.70 -12.70
N ASP A 21 -5.78 30.34 -11.98
CA ASP A 21 -5.63 31.79 -11.87
C ASP A 21 -4.25 32.34 -12.29
N ALA A 22 -3.36 31.50 -12.83
CA ALA A 22 -2.01 31.91 -13.26
C ALA A 22 -2.00 33.16 -14.15
N THR A 23 -2.91 33.28 -15.13
CA THR A 23 -2.98 34.44 -16.03
C THR A 23 -3.38 35.75 -15.34
N LYS A 24 -3.94 35.66 -14.13
CA LYS A 24 -4.28 36.83 -13.30
C LYS A 24 -3.15 37.19 -12.33
N ARG A 25 -2.34 36.22 -11.92
CA ARG A 25 -1.28 36.39 -10.92
C ARG A 25 0.10 36.62 -11.52
N ILE A 26 0.34 36.15 -12.73
CA ILE A 26 1.63 36.24 -13.42
C ILE A 26 1.52 37.31 -14.50
N ALA A 27 2.30 38.38 -14.35
CA ALA A 27 2.41 39.43 -15.35
C ALA A 27 3.28 38.96 -16.53
N ASN A 28 3.10 39.59 -17.69
CA ASN A 28 3.97 39.37 -18.84
C ASN A 28 5.42 39.69 -18.45
N GLU A 29 6.36 38.84 -18.92
CA GLU A 29 7.80 38.97 -18.66
C GLU A 29 8.20 38.88 -17.18
N GLN A 30 7.28 38.47 -16.28
CA GLN A 30 7.60 38.26 -14.88
C GLN A 30 8.53 37.04 -14.73
N PRO A 31 9.70 37.20 -14.08
CA PRO A 31 10.57 36.06 -13.77
C PRO A 31 9.89 35.16 -12.74
N ILE A 32 9.75 33.88 -13.09
CA ILE A 32 9.19 32.85 -12.22
C ILE A 32 10.00 31.57 -12.35
N THR A 33 9.95 30.74 -11.30
CA THR A 33 10.54 29.39 -11.31
C THR A 33 9.43 28.36 -11.19
N VAL A 34 9.39 27.40 -12.11
CA VAL A 34 8.43 26.30 -12.10
C VAL A 34 9.13 25.05 -11.57
N SER A 35 8.63 24.49 -10.49
CA SER A 35 9.17 23.27 -9.87
C SER A 35 8.13 22.14 -9.85
N CYS A 36 8.55 20.97 -10.30
CA CYS A 36 7.79 19.72 -10.18
C CYS A 36 8.46 18.74 -9.21
N ALA A 37 9.34 19.22 -8.33
CA ALA A 37 10.13 18.37 -7.44
C ALA A 37 9.28 17.57 -6.43
N GLN A 38 8.06 18.05 -6.14
CA GLN A 38 7.10 17.42 -5.21
C GLN A 38 6.19 16.37 -5.91
N GLY A 39 6.59 15.88 -7.09
CA GLY A 39 5.89 14.80 -7.79
C GLY A 39 4.65 15.30 -8.52
N GLU A 40 3.47 14.90 -8.06
CA GLU A 40 2.20 15.24 -8.73
C GLU A 40 1.76 16.69 -8.50
N THR A 41 2.25 17.32 -7.43
CA THR A 41 1.97 18.73 -7.12
C THR A 41 3.10 19.62 -7.63
N GLY A 42 2.78 20.52 -8.57
CA GLY A 42 3.70 21.52 -9.08
C GLY A 42 3.61 22.84 -8.32
N TYR A 43 4.75 23.49 -8.12
CA TYR A 43 4.85 24.80 -7.47
C TYR A 43 5.41 25.84 -8.44
N VAL A 44 4.89 27.06 -8.35
CA VAL A 44 5.38 28.23 -9.08
C VAL A 44 5.86 29.25 -8.07
N TYR A 45 7.15 29.57 -8.13
CA TYR A 45 7.80 30.53 -7.25
C TYR A 45 8.05 31.84 -7.99
N GLU A 46 8.02 32.94 -7.24
CA GLU A 46 8.43 34.25 -7.73
C GLU A 46 9.94 34.32 -7.89
N GLY A 47 10.40 34.91 -9.00
CA GLY A 47 11.82 35.07 -9.31
C GLY A 47 12.46 33.86 -9.98
N LEU A 48 13.71 34.04 -10.41
CA LEU A 48 14.57 32.98 -10.93
C LEU A 48 15.37 32.42 -9.76
N LEU A 49 14.96 31.26 -9.25
CA LEU A 49 15.67 30.57 -8.18
C LEU A 49 16.86 29.82 -8.77
N GLU A 50 18.00 29.91 -8.08
CA GLU A 50 19.16 29.09 -8.41
C GLU A 50 18.82 27.62 -8.15
N PHE A 51 19.28 26.75 -9.04
CA PHE A 51 19.14 25.31 -8.92
C PHE A 51 20.45 24.64 -9.34
N GLU A 52 20.67 23.46 -8.78
CA GLU A 52 21.79 22.60 -9.12
C GLU A 52 21.24 21.27 -9.67
N ILE A 53 21.89 20.73 -10.69
CA ILE A 53 21.56 19.41 -11.24
C ILE A 53 22.73 18.49 -10.95
N ASP A 54 22.52 17.58 -10.00
CA ASP A 54 23.42 16.46 -9.77
C ASP A 54 23.06 15.30 -10.68
N THR A 55 23.98 14.92 -11.57
CA THR A 55 23.84 13.73 -12.42
C THR A 55 24.75 12.64 -11.88
N LEU A 56 24.17 11.52 -11.47
CA LEU A 56 24.91 10.35 -11.00
C LEU A 56 24.88 9.26 -12.07
N ASP A 57 26.05 8.84 -12.54
CA ASP A 57 26.19 7.68 -13.42
C ASP A 57 26.14 6.40 -12.58
N LEU A 58 25.16 5.55 -12.89
CA LEU A 58 24.87 4.30 -12.16
C LEU A 58 25.32 3.05 -12.94
N ASP A 59 25.88 3.22 -14.15
CA ASP A 59 26.24 2.10 -15.04
C ASP A 59 27.50 1.35 -14.55
N THR A 60 28.30 1.97 -13.68
CA THR A 60 29.59 1.44 -13.22
C THR A 60 29.54 0.78 -11.84
N ILE A 61 28.35 0.54 -11.28
CA ILE A 61 28.22 -0.09 -9.96
C ILE A 61 28.66 -1.56 -10.04
N PRO A 62 29.64 -2.01 -9.22
CA PRO A 62 30.14 -3.38 -9.26
C PRO A 62 29.09 -4.36 -8.73
N PRO A 63 29.06 -5.61 -9.24
CA PRO A 63 28.17 -6.64 -8.73
C PRO A 63 28.54 -7.02 -7.29
N THR A 64 27.52 -7.24 -6.46
CA THR A 64 27.67 -7.66 -5.07
C THR A 64 27.45 -9.17 -4.94
N LYS A 65 28.05 -9.79 -3.90
CA LYS A 65 27.74 -11.18 -3.53
C LYS A 65 26.36 -11.32 -2.90
N THR A 66 25.94 -10.30 -2.17
CA THR A 66 24.65 -10.23 -1.49
C THR A 66 23.71 -9.35 -2.29
N LYS A 67 22.49 -9.84 -2.52
CA LYS A 67 21.43 -9.06 -3.17
C LYS A 67 21.10 -7.81 -2.34
N ILE A 68 21.07 -6.64 -2.98
CA ILE A 68 20.68 -5.37 -2.39
C ILE A 68 19.22 -5.11 -2.72
N MET A 69 18.34 -5.41 -1.77
CA MET A 69 16.89 -5.25 -1.94
C MET A 69 16.38 -4.00 -1.20
N MET A 70 15.28 -3.45 -1.69
CA MET A 70 14.67 -2.22 -1.16
C MET A 70 13.63 -2.51 -0.06
N ASN A 71 13.45 -1.55 0.85
CA ASN A 71 12.31 -1.48 1.77
C ASN A 71 11.36 -0.39 1.27
N VAL A 72 10.17 -0.79 0.84
CA VAL A 72 9.20 0.09 0.19
C VAL A 72 7.88 0.05 0.96
N GLY A 73 7.25 1.21 1.11
CA GLY A 73 5.93 1.31 1.75
C GLY A 73 4.92 2.07 0.91
N MET A 74 5.37 3.11 0.20
CA MET A 74 4.51 4.00 -0.56
C MET A 74 4.45 3.58 -2.05
N PRO A 75 3.28 3.20 -2.58
CA PRO A 75 3.13 2.85 -3.99
C PRO A 75 3.51 3.99 -4.95
N GLU A 76 3.39 5.24 -4.52
CA GLU A 76 3.65 6.44 -5.32
C GLU A 76 5.10 6.50 -5.78
N ASN A 77 6.01 6.06 -4.91
CA ASN A 77 7.45 6.11 -5.16
C ASN A 77 7.97 4.89 -5.93
N ALA A 78 7.17 3.83 -6.09
CA ALA A 78 7.65 2.54 -6.61
C ALA A 78 8.36 2.64 -7.97
N PHE A 79 7.85 3.44 -8.91
CA PHE A 79 8.46 3.59 -10.23
C PHE A 79 9.75 4.41 -10.21
N LYS A 80 9.88 5.34 -9.26
CA LYS A 80 11.11 6.11 -9.05
C LYS A 80 12.15 5.24 -8.35
N ASP A 81 11.77 4.58 -7.27
CA ASP A 81 12.65 3.73 -6.47
C ASP A 81 13.13 2.52 -7.27
N GLY A 82 12.28 1.98 -8.15
CA GLY A 82 12.63 0.88 -9.06
C GLY A 82 13.68 1.23 -10.11
N GLN A 83 13.91 2.52 -10.40
CA GLN A 83 14.98 2.97 -11.30
C GLN A 83 16.37 2.99 -10.63
N ILE A 84 16.42 2.94 -9.30
CA ILE A 84 17.68 2.82 -8.57
C ILE A 84 18.16 1.36 -8.69
N PRO A 85 19.42 1.07 -9.05
CA PRO A 85 19.94 -0.30 -9.11
C PRO A 85 19.64 -1.10 -7.85
N ASN A 86 18.85 -2.17 -8.00
CA ASN A 86 18.38 -3.01 -6.90
C ASN A 86 18.09 -4.44 -7.38
N ASP A 87 18.02 -5.36 -6.43
CA ASP A 87 17.71 -6.78 -6.65
C ASP A 87 16.25 -7.13 -6.26
N GLY A 88 15.36 -6.14 -6.23
CA GLY A 88 13.94 -6.25 -5.86
C GLY A 88 13.60 -5.58 -4.55
N VAL A 89 12.45 -5.96 -3.98
CA VAL A 89 11.94 -5.44 -2.71
C VAL A 89 11.95 -6.55 -1.67
N GLY A 90 12.80 -6.41 -0.67
CA GLY A 90 12.93 -7.39 0.42
C GLY A 90 11.85 -7.24 1.49
N LEU A 91 11.22 -6.06 1.53
CA LEU A 91 10.11 -5.76 2.43
C LEU A 91 9.21 -4.67 1.81
N ALA A 92 8.05 -5.08 1.30
CA ALA A 92 6.96 -4.18 0.95
C ALA A 92 5.95 -4.14 2.10
N ARG A 93 5.74 -2.95 2.69
CA ARG A 93 4.84 -2.73 3.83
C ARG A 93 3.47 -2.26 3.35
N GLU A 94 2.46 -3.11 3.47
CA GLU A 94 1.10 -2.76 3.01
C GLU A 94 0.32 -1.86 3.98
N GLU A 95 0.82 -1.63 5.20
CA GLU A 95 0.16 -0.77 6.19
C GLU A 95 -0.02 0.67 5.69
N PHE A 96 0.91 1.17 4.88
CA PHE A 96 0.78 2.48 4.23
C PHE A 96 -0.35 2.51 3.21
N ILE A 97 -0.57 1.41 2.48
CA ILE A 97 -1.67 1.30 1.54
C ILE A 97 -3.00 1.32 2.32
N ILE A 98 -3.08 0.54 3.40
CA ILE A 98 -4.28 0.49 4.23
C ILE A 98 -4.56 1.85 4.87
N ASN A 99 -3.59 2.52 5.49
CA ASN A 99 -3.79 3.82 6.14
C ASN A 99 -4.12 4.94 5.15
N SER A 100 -3.34 5.08 4.07
CA SER A 100 -3.43 6.24 3.19
C SER A 100 -4.50 6.09 2.10
N HIS A 101 -4.78 4.86 1.65
CA HIS A 101 -5.65 4.63 0.49
C HIS A 101 -6.98 3.95 0.82
N ILE A 102 -7.07 3.25 1.95
CA ILE A 102 -8.26 2.52 2.36
C ILE A 102 -8.93 3.22 3.55
N GLY A 103 -8.21 3.44 4.64
CA GLY A 103 -8.65 4.21 5.82
C GLY A 103 -9.83 3.61 6.61
N ILE A 104 -10.30 2.42 6.24
CA ILE A 104 -11.49 1.77 6.83
C ILE A 104 -11.08 0.40 7.37
N HIS A 105 -11.57 0.06 8.55
CA HIS A 105 -11.36 -1.26 9.14
C HIS A 105 -12.02 -2.36 8.27
N PRO A 106 -11.32 -3.45 7.91
CA PRO A 106 -11.86 -4.46 6.98
C PRO A 106 -13.14 -5.13 7.49
N LEU A 107 -13.25 -5.39 8.80
CA LEU A 107 -14.49 -5.92 9.39
C LEU A 107 -15.68 -4.95 9.29
N ALA A 108 -15.44 -3.64 9.26
CA ALA A 108 -16.52 -2.66 9.07
C ALA A 108 -17.09 -2.73 7.65
N LEU A 109 -16.24 -3.03 6.65
CA LEU A 109 -16.68 -3.26 5.27
C LEU A 109 -17.42 -4.58 5.12
N ILE A 110 -16.99 -5.63 5.83
CA ILE A 110 -17.66 -6.94 5.82
C ILE A 110 -19.04 -6.86 6.48
N HIS A 111 -19.13 -6.24 7.66
CA HIS A 111 -20.37 -6.13 8.43
C HIS A 111 -21.19 -4.88 8.08
N TYR A 112 -20.92 -4.22 6.95
CA TYR A 112 -21.58 -2.97 6.56
C TYR A 112 -23.13 -3.07 6.61
N ASN A 113 -23.70 -4.18 6.14
CA ASN A 113 -25.14 -4.42 6.14
C ASN A 113 -25.76 -4.55 7.56
N GLU A 114 -24.95 -4.87 8.56
CA GLU A 114 -25.38 -4.93 9.97
C GLU A 114 -25.27 -3.54 10.59
N LEU A 115 -24.19 -2.81 10.29
CA LEU A 115 -23.98 -1.44 10.76
C LEU A 115 -25.09 -0.50 10.27
N THR A 116 -25.57 -0.64 9.04
CA THR A 116 -26.68 0.18 8.48
C THR A 116 -28.00 -0.01 9.21
N LYS A 117 -28.20 -1.15 9.90
CA LYS A 117 -29.40 -1.43 10.69
C LYS A 117 -29.32 -0.85 12.11
N SER A 118 -28.15 -0.39 12.53
CA SER A 118 -27.96 0.18 13.86
C SER A 118 -28.68 1.52 14.01
N ASN A 119 -29.29 1.72 15.17
CA ASN A 119 -29.90 3.00 15.53
C ASN A 119 -28.95 3.94 16.29
N ASP A 120 -27.75 3.47 16.63
CA ASP A 120 -26.74 4.27 17.34
C ASP A 120 -26.23 5.42 16.45
N PRO A 121 -26.32 6.70 16.91
CA PRO A 121 -25.79 7.84 16.19
C PRO A 121 -24.31 7.72 15.79
N ALA A 122 -23.47 7.14 16.65
CA ALA A 122 -22.04 6.96 16.38
C ALA A 122 -21.81 5.96 15.23
N VAL A 123 -22.59 4.87 15.20
CA VAL A 123 -22.52 3.87 14.12
C VAL A 123 -23.04 4.45 12.81
N LYS A 124 -24.09 5.27 12.84
CA LYS A 124 -24.60 5.95 11.64
C LYS A 124 -23.57 6.89 11.00
N GLU A 125 -22.77 7.58 11.80
CA GLU A 125 -21.67 8.41 11.30
C GLU A 125 -20.57 7.57 10.64
N ILE A 126 -20.25 6.39 11.20
CA ILE A 126 -19.30 5.45 10.58
C ILE A 126 -19.82 4.98 9.22
N VAL A 127 -21.10 4.56 9.15
CA VAL A 127 -21.75 4.14 7.90
C VAL A 127 -21.67 5.24 6.84
N LYS A 128 -21.99 6.48 7.22
CA LYS A 128 -21.91 7.64 6.33
C LYS A 128 -20.50 7.84 5.77
N ARG A 129 -19.47 7.78 6.62
CA ARG A 129 -18.06 7.89 6.17
C ARG A 129 -17.67 6.74 5.24
N ILE A 130 -18.09 5.52 5.56
CA ILE A 130 -17.86 4.37 4.68
C ILE A 130 -18.50 4.63 3.32
N ASP A 131 -19.74 5.13 3.26
CA ASP A 131 -20.41 5.43 1.99
C ASP A 131 -19.71 6.51 1.17
N GLU A 132 -19.25 7.59 1.80
CA GLU A 132 -18.47 8.64 1.15
C GLU A 132 -17.16 8.09 0.55
N MET A 133 -16.41 7.30 1.34
CA MET A 133 -15.13 6.73 0.92
C MET A 133 -15.26 5.63 -0.13
N THR A 134 -16.39 4.92 -0.13
CA THR A 134 -16.67 3.77 -1.01
C THR A 134 -17.71 4.08 -2.09
N ALA A 135 -17.93 5.36 -2.42
CA ALA A 135 -18.94 5.78 -3.38
C ALA A 135 -18.79 5.11 -4.76
N ALA A 136 -17.55 4.77 -5.16
CA ALA A 136 -17.26 4.05 -6.40
C ALA A 136 -17.57 2.54 -6.35
N HIS A 137 -17.97 2.01 -5.19
CA HIS A 137 -18.26 0.60 -4.92
C HIS A 137 -19.63 0.45 -4.22
N PRO A 138 -20.75 0.81 -4.86
CA PRO A 138 -22.06 0.85 -4.20
C PRO A 138 -22.63 -0.53 -3.84
N GLY A 139 -22.19 -1.59 -4.52
CA GLY A 139 -22.67 -2.96 -4.29
C GLY A 139 -21.95 -3.66 -3.13
N ASP A 140 -20.76 -4.19 -3.41
CA ASP A 140 -19.95 -4.89 -2.41
C ASP A 140 -18.83 -3.98 -1.89
N LYS A 141 -19.00 -3.48 -0.66
CA LYS A 141 -18.04 -2.64 0.03
C LYS A 141 -16.68 -3.33 0.24
N LYS A 142 -16.64 -4.66 0.31
CA LYS A 142 -15.38 -5.43 0.41
C LYS A 142 -14.50 -5.26 -0.83
N GLN A 143 -15.11 -5.09 -2.00
CA GLN A 143 -14.37 -4.87 -3.25
C GLN A 143 -13.57 -3.57 -3.22
N PHE A 144 -13.98 -2.57 -2.44
CA PHE A 144 -13.17 -1.37 -2.26
C PHE A 144 -11.80 -1.71 -1.65
N PHE A 145 -11.79 -2.49 -0.55
CA PHE A 145 -10.56 -2.93 0.11
C PHE A 145 -9.69 -3.76 -0.83
N ILE A 146 -10.27 -4.82 -1.43
CA ILE A 146 -9.56 -5.74 -2.32
C ILE A 146 -8.91 -4.98 -3.49
N ASN A 147 -9.68 -4.11 -4.16
CA ASN A 147 -9.18 -3.38 -5.32
C ASN A 147 -8.10 -2.36 -4.95
N LYS A 148 -8.27 -1.62 -3.84
CA LYS A 148 -7.29 -0.61 -3.42
C LYS A 148 -5.98 -1.27 -3.00
N LEU A 149 -6.05 -2.34 -2.20
CA LEU A 149 -4.88 -3.07 -1.76
C LEU A 149 -4.15 -3.73 -2.94
N ALA A 150 -4.88 -4.44 -3.82
CA ALA A 150 -4.31 -5.07 -5.01
C ALA A 150 -3.64 -4.05 -5.94
N ARG A 151 -4.22 -2.86 -6.12
CA ARG A 151 -3.61 -1.79 -6.92
C ARG A 151 -2.34 -1.23 -6.27
N GLY A 152 -2.35 -1.02 -4.96
CA GLY A 152 -1.16 -0.56 -4.23
C GLY A 152 -0.01 -1.56 -4.32
N ILE A 153 -0.28 -2.82 -3.99
CA ILE A 153 0.68 -3.92 -4.12
C ILE A 153 1.14 -4.08 -5.57
N GLY A 154 0.21 -4.07 -6.52
CA GLY A 154 0.49 -4.22 -7.94
C GLY A 154 1.35 -3.08 -8.50
N ARG A 155 1.14 -1.84 -8.04
CA ARG A 155 1.98 -0.69 -8.43
C ARG A 155 3.43 -0.87 -7.94
N ILE A 156 3.61 -1.36 -6.71
CA ILE A 156 4.94 -1.70 -6.19
C ILE A 156 5.55 -2.82 -7.03
N ALA A 157 4.85 -3.95 -7.18
CA ALA A 157 5.36 -5.10 -7.93
C ALA A 157 5.70 -4.80 -9.38
N ALA A 158 4.93 -3.94 -10.05
CA ALA A 158 5.21 -3.49 -11.42
C ALA A 158 6.46 -2.60 -11.49
N GLY A 159 6.69 -1.73 -10.49
CA GLY A 159 7.85 -0.84 -10.46
C GLY A 159 9.19 -1.58 -10.33
N PHE A 160 9.18 -2.79 -9.79
CA PHE A 160 10.37 -3.62 -9.58
C PHE A 160 10.40 -4.87 -10.47
N TYR A 161 9.45 -5.04 -11.39
CA TYR A 161 9.40 -6.21 -12.26
C TYR A 161 10.65 -6.28 -13.17
N PRO A 162 11.29 -7.46 -13.36
CA PRO A 162 10.87 -8.80 -12.93
C PRO A 162 11.39 -9.25 -11.55
N ASN A 163 12.08 -8.38 -10.80
CA ASN A 163 12.65 -8.74 -9.50
C ASN A 163 11.54 -9.03 -8.47
N ASP A 164 11.87 -9.89 -7.51
CA ASP A 164 10.93 -10.29 -6.46
C ASP A 164 10.50 -9.09 -5.60
N VAL A 165 9.22 -9.07 -5.24
CA VAL A 165 8.65 -8.11 -4.30
C VAL A 165 8.00 -8.88 -3.16
N ILE A 166 8.66 -8.88 -2.01
CA ILE A 166 8.22 -9.60 -0.82
C ILE A 166 7.26 -8.69 -0.03
N VAL A 167 5.97 -8.93 -0.18
CA VAL A 167 4.90 -8.21 0.53
C VAL A 167 4.73 -8.82 1.91
N ARG A 168 4.97 -8.02 2.94
CA ARG A 168 4.66 -8.41 4.31
C ARG A 168 3.17 -8.20 4.55
N LEU A 169 2.49 -9.24 5.01
CA LEU A 169 1.09 -9.19 5.42
C LEU A 169 0.88 -8.16 6.53
N SER A 170 -0.36 -7.72 6.72
CA SER A 170 -0.69 -6.66 7.67
C SER A 170 -0.19 -6.95 9.10
N ASP A 171 0.72 -6.13 9.59
CA ASP A 171 1.30 -6.23 10.95
C ASP A 171 0.84 -5.09 11.87
N PHE A 172 -0.35 -4.56 11.63
CA PHE A 172 -0.94 -3.56 12.51
C PHE A 172 -1.21 -4.12 13.90
N LYS A 173 -0.99 -3.27 14.89
CA LYS A 173 -1.43 -3.47 16.27
C LYS A 173 -2.91 -3.12 16.41
N THR A 174 -3.52 -3.62 17.47
CA THR A 174 -4.92 -3.35 17.82
C THR A 174 -5.25 -1.86 17.89
N ASN A 175 -4.37 -1.05 18.50
CA ASN A 175 -4.54 0.40 18.60
C ASN A 175 -4.43 1.12 17.25
N GLU A 176 -3.66 0.59 16.30
CA GLU A 176 -3.54 1.17 14.95
C GLU A 176 -4.78 0.85 14.12
N TYR A 177 -5.26 -0.40 14.17
CA TYR A 177 -6.54 -0.78 13.57
C TYR A 177 -7.73 -0.01 14.17
N ALA A 178 -7.70 0.29 15.47
CA ALA A 178 -8.75 1.02 16.15
C ALA A 178 -8.94 2.45 15.63
N ASN A 179 -7.87 3.04 15.08
CA ASN A 179 -7.88 4.39 14.51
C ASN A 179 -8.48 4.45 13.09
N LEU A 180 -8.66 3.31 12.42
CA LEU A 180 -9.36 3.27 11.14
C LEU A 180 -10.87 3.55 11.33
N VAL A 181 -11.53 3.99 10.27
CA VAL A 181 -12.99 4.17 10.30
C VAL A 181 -13.67 2.85 10.66
N GLY A 182 -14.43 2.86 11.76
CA GLY A 182 -15.10 1.68 12.32
C GLY A 182 -14.22 0.73 13.14
N GLY A 183 -12.93 1.02 13.31
CA GLY A 183 -11.97 0.13 13.98
C GLY A 183 -12.29 -0.14 15.46
N HIS A 184 -12.64 0.90 16.22
CA HIS A 184 -12.96 0.80 17.65
C HIS A 184 -14.13 -0.15 17.99
N LEU A 185 -14.96 -0.53 17.00
CA LEU A 185 -16.04 -1.51 17.20
C LEU A 185 -15.51 -2.95 17.28
N TYR A 186 -14.33 -3.22 16.72
CA TYR A 186 -13.79 -4.57 16.56
C TYR A 186 -12.50 -4.80 17.35
N GLU A 187 -11.81 -3.73 17.73
CA GLU A 187 -10.50 -3.80 18.34
C GLU A 187 -10.55 -3.79 19.88
N PRO A 188 -9.98 -4.81 20.55
CA PRO A 188 -9.87 -4.80 22.00
C PRO A 188 -8.84 -3.76 22.47
N VAL A 189 -9.05 -3.23 23.68
CA VAL A 189 -8.04 -2.40 24.34
C VAL A 189 -7.01 -3.30 25.00
N GLU A 190 -5.76 -3.19 24.57
CA GLU A 190 -4.63 -3.93 25.14
C GLU A 190 -3.69 -2.99 25.90
N SER A 191 -3.19 -3.42 27.06
CA SER A 191 -2.19 -2.65 27.80
C SER A 191 -0.87 -2.51 27.04
N ASN A 192 -0.50 -3.52 26.23
CA ASN A 192 0.74 -3.56 25.46
C ASN A 192 0.51 -4.08 24.04
N PRO A 193 0.06 -3.23 23.09
CA PRO A 193 -0.22 -3.65 21.73
C PRO A 193 0.99 -4.21 20.97
N MET A 194 2.22 -3.84 21.37
CA MET A 194 3.47 -4.33 20.74
C MET A 194 3.62 -5.86 20.78
N ILE A 195 3.16 -6.50 21.86
CA ILE A 195 3.24 -7.96 22.07
C ILE A 195 1.85 -8.61 22.07
N GLY A 196 0.82 -7.84 21.68
CA GLY A 196 -0.58 -8.21 21.73
C GLY A 196 -1.07 -8.98 20.51
N TRP A 197 -2.34 -8.78 20.18
CA TRP A 197 -3.05 -9.47 19.11
C TRP A 197 -2.73 -8.89 17.72
N ARG A 198 -1.56 -9.27 17.18
CA ARG A 198 -1.03 -8.85 15.87
C ARG A 198 -0.31 -9.98 15.12
N GLY A 199 -0.06 -9.73 13.83
CA GLY A 199 0.64 -10.64 12.92
C GLY A 199 -0.04 -12.02 12.84
N ALA A 200 0.76 -13.08 12.79
CA ALA A 200 0.29 -14.45 12.58
C ALA A 200 -0.94 -14.85 13.43
N SER A 201 -0.97 -14.50 14.72
CA SER A 201 -2.06 -14.88 15.62
C SER A 201 -3.42 -14.30 15.24
N ARG A 202 -3.41 -13.18 14.51
CA ARG A 202 -4.61 -12.49 14.06
C ARG A 202 -5.24 -13.19 12.86
N TYR A 203 -4.44 -13.70 11.94
CA TYR A 203 -4.91 -14.21 10.65
C TYR A 203 -5.83 -15.43 10.75
N TYR A 204 -5.55 -16.35 11.68
CA TYR A 204 -6.39 -17.55 11.87
C TYR A 204 -7.43 -17.40 13.00
N ASP A 205 -7.44 -16.29 13.73
CA ASP A 205 -8.42 -16.04 14.79
C ASP A 205 -9.81 -15.84 14.16
N LYS A 206 -10.82 -16.53 14.70
CA LYS A 206 -12.19 -16.49 14.16
C LYS A 206 -12.75 -15.07 14.04
N ARG A 207 -12.32 -14.13 14.89
CA ARG A 207 -12.77 -12.74 14.90
C ARG A 207 -12.23 -11.93 13.72
N PHE A 208 -11.10 -12.30 13.15
CA PHE A 208 -10.42 -11.52 12.10
C PHE A 208 -10.17 -12.33 10.82
N LYS A 209 -10.32 -13.66 10.84
CA LYS A 209 -10.06 -14.53 9.69
C LYS A 209 -10.73 -14.07 8.39
N GLU A 210 -11.96 -13.58 8.46
CA GLU A 210 -12.67 -13.04 7.28
C GLU A 210 -12.03 -11.76 6.72
N ALA A 211 -11.54 -10.87 7.60
CA ALA A 211 -10.80 -9.68 7.19
C ALA A 211 -9.47 -10.06 6.52
N PHE A 212 -8.75 -11.04 7.06
CA PHE A 212 -7.54 -11.58 6.43
C PHE A 212 -7.83 -12.22 5.05
N GLY A 213 -9.04 -12.78 4.86
CA GLY A 213 -9.50 -13.24 3.56
C GLY A 213 -9.55 -12.15 2.48
N LEU A 214 -9.84 -10.89 2.85
CA LEU A 214 -9.80 -9.76 1.91
C LEU A 214 -8.36 -9.44 1.46
N GLU A 215 -7.40 -9.55 2.38
CA GLU A 215 -5.97 -9.38 2.11
C GLU A 215 -5.48 -10.47 1.15
N CYS A 216 -5.83 -11.74 1.41
CA CYS A 216 -5.54 -12.86 0.51
C CYS A 216 -6.14 -12.65 -0.89
N ALA A 217 -7.40 -12.20 -0.97
CA ALA A 217 -8.06 -11.91 -2.24
C ALA A 217 -7.38 -10.76 -3.01
N ALA A 218 -6.88 -9.74 -2.32
CA ALA A 218 -6.13 -8.65 -2.95
C ALA A 218 -4.80 -9.13 -3.55
N ILE A 219 -4.06 -9.97 -2.82
CA ILE A 219 -2.81 -10.57 -3.31
C ILE A 219 -3.10 -11.48 -4.51
N LEU A 220 -4.11 -12.34 -4.44
CA LEU A 220 -4.52 -13.18 -5.56
C LEU A 220 -4.88 -12.36 -6.80
N LYS A 221 -5.63 -11.26 -6.62
CA LYS A 221 -5.96 -10.34 -7.71
C LYS A 221 -4.69 -9.74 -8.34
N ALA A 222 -3.77 -9.23 -7.53
CA ALA A 222 -2.51 -8.66 -8.02
C ALA A 222 -1.65 -9.70 -8.76
N ARG A 223 -1.61 -10.95 -8.28
CA ARG A 223 -0.82 -12.02 -8.91
C ARG A 223 -1.46 -12.59 -10.17
N ASN A 224 -2.72 -13.01 -10.06
CA ASN A 224 -3.38 -13.85 -11.05
C ASN A 224 -4.20 -13.06 -12.07
N GLU A 225 -4.81 -11.94 -11.67
CA GLU A 225 -5.55 -11.08 -12.61
C GLU A 225 -4.63 -10.04 -13.25
N MET A 226 -3.73 -9.41 -12.47
CA MET A 226 -2.79 -8.42 -13.01
C MET A 226 -1.49 -9.04 -13.57
N GLY A 227 -1.25 -10.34 -13.31
CA GLY A 227 -0.11 -11.07 -13.86
C GLY A 227 1.23 -10.86 -13.14
N LEU A 228 1.23 -10.25 -11.95
CA LEU A 228 2.46 -9.89 -11.23
C LEU A 228 2.97 -11.05 -10.37
N THR A 229 3.51 -12.07 -11.04
CA THR A 229 3.98 -13.31 -10.39
C THR A 229 5.26 -13.13 -9.56
N ASN A 230 5.91 -11.96 -9.62
CA ASN A 230 7.05 -11.59 -8.77
C ASN A 230 6.66 -11.22 -7.32
N ILE A 231 5.36 -11.12 -7.00
CA ILE A 231 4.89 -10.89 -5.62
C ILE A 231 5.11 -12.13 -4.74
N LYS A 232 5.90 -12.02 -3.68
CA LYS A 232 6.01 -13.05 -2.63
C LYS A 232 5.32 -12.54 -1.37
N VAL A 233 5.06 -13.43 -0.42
CA VAL A 233 4.38 -13.06 0.83
C VAL A 233 5.28 -13.34 2.03
N MET A 234 5.26 -12.45 3.03
CA MET A 234 5.95 -12.62 4.29
C MET A 234 4.96 -12.53 5.45
N VAL A 235 4.95 -13.55 6.31
CA VAL A 235 4.14 -13.61 7.53
C VAL A 235 4.90 -12.96 8.69
N PRO A 236 4.41 -11.83 9.24
CA PRO A 236 4.99 -11.21 10.42
C PRO A 236 4.54 -11.87 11.72
N PHE A 237 5.33 -11.65 12.77
CA PHE A 237 5.02 -11.93 14.17
C PHE A 237 4.59 -13.39 14.43
N CYS A 238 5.22 -14.34 13.73
CA CYS A 238 4.95 -15.76 13.86
C CYS A 238 5.74 -16.38 15.03
N ARG A 239 5.03 -16.65 16.13
CA ARG A 239 5.51 -17.12 17.44
C ARG A 239 6.05 -18.55 17.43
N THR A 240 5.37 -19.45 16.74
CA THR A 240 5.74 -20.88 16.69
C THR A 240 5.54 -21.47 15.30
N PRO A 241 6.20 -22.60 14.96
CA PRO A 241 5.96 -23.31 13.71
C PRO A 241 4.50 -23.78 13.52
N GLU A 242 3.81 -24.12 14.61
CA GLU A 242 2.39 -24.49 14.59
C GLU A 242 1.51 -23.29 14.22
N GLU A 243 1.86 -22.10 14.69
CA GLU A 243 1.22 -20.85 14.30
C GLU A 243 1.37 -20.61 12.79
N GLY A 244 2.60 -20.76 12.27
CA GLY A 244 2.88 -20.65 10.85
C GLY A 244 2.05 -21.63 10.00
N LYS A 245 1.92 -22.89 10.43
CA LYS A 245 1.05 -23.89 9.77
C LYS A 245 -0.42 -23.46 9.76
N LYS A 246 -0.92 -22.85 10.83
CA LYS A 246 -2.31 -22.32 10.88
C LYS A 246 -2.50 -21.18 9.88
N VAL A 247 -1.52 -20.28 9.74
CA VAL A 247 -1.56 -19.20 8.75
C VAL A 247 -1.58 -19.77 7.33
N ILE A 248 -0.67 -20.69 7.00
CA ILE A 248 -0.63 -21.33 5.67
C ILE A 248 -1.95 -22.04 5.35
N ASN A 249 -2.54 -22.76 6.32
CA ASN A 249 -3.84 -23.39 6.13
C ASN A 249 -4.95 -22.36 5.90
N THR A 250 -4.94 -21.26 6.64
CA THR A 250 -5.90 -20.16 6.47
C THR A 250 -5.77 -19.50 5.10
N MET A 251 -4.55 -19.23 4.64
CA MET A 251 -4.30 -18.69 3.29
C MET A 251 -4.84 -19.63 2.21
N ARG A 252 -4.63 -20.96 2.38
CA ARG A 252 -5.16 -21.99 1.47
C ARG A 252 -6.68 -21.99 1.42
N GLU A 253 -7.38 -21.80 2.54
CA GLU A 253 -8.85 -21.70 2.57
C GLU A 253 -9.37 -20.53 1.73
N PHE A 254 -8.60 -19.45 1.63
CA PHE A 254 -8.90 -18.29 0.78
C PHE A 254 -8.29 -18.37 -0.62
N GLY A 255 -7.71 -19.51 -1.00
CA GLY A 255 -7.16 -19.77 -2.34
C GLY A 255 -5.72 -19.28 -2.57
N LEU A 256 -5.06 -18.70 -1.56
CA LEU A 256 -3.66 -18.27 -1.66
C LEU A 256 -2.74 -19.43 -1.23
N ILE A 257 -2.34 -20.25 -2.21
CA ILE A 257 -1.69 -21.55 -1.96
C ILE A 257 -0.18 -21.45 -2.24
N GLN A 258 0.64 -21.85 -1.27
CA GLN A 258 2.09 -21.93 -1.45
C GLN A 258 2.46 -22.85 -2.63
N GLY A 259 3.37 -22.40 -3.49
CA GLY A 259 3.81 -23.10 -4.69
C GLY A 259 2.89 -22.90 -5.90
N ASP A 260 1.62 -22.53 -5.71
CA ASP A 260 0.73 -22.21 -6.81
C ASP A 260 1.16 -20.90 -7.49
N ASN A 261 1.23 -20.92 -8.82
CA ASN A 261 1.75 -19.83 -9.64
C ASN A 261 3.09 -19.25 -9.10
N ASN A 262 4.01 -20.12 -8.65
CA ASN A 262 5.32 -19.78 -8.07
C ASN A 262 5.25 -18.85 -6.82
N LEU A 263 4.17 -18.93 -6.05
CA LEU A 263 4.04 -18.21 -4.79
C LEU A 263 4.98 -18.81 -3.73
N GLU A 264 5.91 -18.00 -3.24
CA GLU A 264 6.69 -18.31 -2.04
C GLU A 264 6.14 -17.54 -0.84
N ILE A 265 6.18 -18.19 0.32
CA ILE A 265 5.74 -17.64 1.60
C ILE A 265 6.93 -17.71 2.55
N TYR A 266 7.34 -16.55 3.04
CA TYR A 266 8.39 -16.37 4.03
C TYR A 266 7.78 -16.13 5.41
N VAL A 267 8.60 -16.33 6.44
CA VAL A 267 8.31 -15.88 7.79
C VAL A 267 9.31 -14.79 8.16
N MET A 268 8.85 -13.72 8.79
CA MET A 268 9.73 -12.69 9.32
C MET A 268 10.38 -13.22 10.60
N CYS A 269 11.71 -13.30 10.62
CA CYS A 269 12.47 -13.69 11.81
C CYS A 269 12.71 -12.45 12.69
N GLU A 270 11.78 -12.17 13.60
CA GLU A 270 11.74 -10.91 14.37
C GLU A 270 11.50 -11.07 15.87
N ILE A 271 11.30 -12.31 16.34
CA ILE A 271 11.15 -12.63 17.76
C ILE A 271 12.17 -13.68 18.19
N PRO A 272 12.60 -13.70 19.47
CA PRO A 272 13.63 -14.61 19.94
C PRO A 272 13.35 -16.10 19.67
N SER A 273 12.07 -16.52 19.67
CA SER A 273 11.69 -17.91 19.40
C SER A 273 11.84 -18.35 17.94
N ASN A 274 12.17 -17.44 17.01
CA ASN A 274 12.41 -17.78 15.61
C ASN A 274 13.83 -18.31 15.36
N VAL A 275 14.77 -18.05 16.27
CA VAL A 275 16.19 -18.40 16.17
C VAL A 275 16.50 -19.54 17.12
#